data_AF-A0A8B6XIK5-F1
#
_entry.id   AF-A0A8B6XIK5-F1
#
_cell.length_a   1.000
_cell.length_b   1.000
_cell.length_c   1.000
_cell.angle_alpha   90.00
_cell.angle_beta   90.00
_cell.angle_gamma   90.00
#
_symmetry.space_group_name_H-M   'P 1'
#
loop_
_entity.id
_entity.type
_entity.pdbx_description
1 polymer ?
#
loop_
_entity_poly.entity_id
_entity_poly.type
_entity_poly.pdbx_seq_one_letter_code
_entity_poly.pdbx_strand_id
1 'polypeptide(L)'
;MLTYLSMFLKTDPSLFSEMLQIRVGLIMEVLAAEYARASGLSGEEAADDLLSLSPFQMKSLMYFILSGKEFGVEQEFDKSVVFGIERKGSMQRVRTAVKKVGEALAHKNLKQQPVIFSTLNQLQPTFETMKTGMWLRRRCLDGALNRVPKGFYHKVWHVLLKSRGMAVYPYGFFLEDRLTQENTPGEMKFALKVEEELNKILFPEYRQLVVEAMIIVSQLFEHHDDFRFNDVIQLNTIVSNANQLFLEKQKNENGDATLCCVAKNRPTTNVSACGASNQICRYFYDSAPSGEYGTLTYLAQASFQMFYRHMQDSNEFCKVT
;
A
#
# COMPACT_ATOMS: atom_id res chain seq x y z
N MET A 1 20.99 14.03 1.07
CA MET A 1 19.75 13.32 1.46
C MET A 1 19.57 13.25 2.97
N LEU A 2 20.49 12.64 3.74
CA LEU A 2 20.41 12.58 5.21
C LEU A 2 20.27 13.97 5.89
N THR A 3 20.96 14.98 5.35
CA THR A 3 20.84 16.39 5.76
C THR A 3 19.41 16.93 5.61
N TYR A 4 18.72 16.60 4.52
CA TYR A 4 17.33 16.99 4.32
C TYR A 4 16.37 16.20 5.22
N LEU A 5 16.63 14.91 5.47
CA LEU A 5 15.77 14.09 6.33
C LEU A 5 15.82 14.62 7.77
N SER A 6 17.03 14.90 8.27
CA SER A 6 17.23 15.55 9.56
C SER A 6 16.64 16.95 9.63
N MET A 7 16.65 17.73 8.53
CA MET A 7 15.95 19.01 8.46
C MET A 7 14.44 18.82 8.61
N PHE A 8 13.82 17.94 7.82
CA PHE A 8 12.37 17.72 7.88
C PHE A 8 11.91 17.16 9.23
N LEU A 9 12.68 16.26 9.85
CA LEU A 9 12.38 15.77 11.20
C LEU A 9 12.29 16.91 12.23
N LYS A 10 13.10 17.96 12.07
CA LYS A 10 13.11 19.12 12.97
C LYS A 10 12.03 20.14 12.62
N THR A 11 11.82 20.40 11.32
CA THR A 11 10.93 21.48 10.87
C THR A 11 9.49 21.07 10.71
N ASP A 12 9.24 19.81 10.35
CA ASP A 12 7.91 19.26 10.10
C ASP A 12 7.86 17.78 10.53
N PRO A 13 7.86 17.50 11.85
CA PRO A 13 7.84 16.14 12.38
C PRO A 13 6.56 15.38 11.99
N SER A 14 5.49 16.09 11.60
CA SER A 14 4.23 15.48 11.19
C SER A 14 4.38 14.61 9.94
N LEU A 15 5.37 14.91 9.09
CA LEU A 15 5.73 14.09 7.93
C LEU A 15 6.15 12.67 8.30
N PHE A 16 6.54 12.41 9.55
CA PHE A 16 7.00 11.12 10.05
C PHE A 16 6.07 10.53 11.12
N SER A 17 4.83 11.03 11.22
CA SER A 17 3.83 10.52 12.17
C SER A 17 3.71 8.99 12.06
N GLU A 18 3.81 8.31 13.20
CA GLU A 18 3.74 6.83 13.33
C GLU A 18 4.80 6.03 12.54
N MET A 19 5.82 6.70 11.99
CA MET A 19 7.00 6.05 11.43
C MET A 19 8.05 5.87 12.53
N LEU A 20 8.20 4.65 13.06
CA LEU A 20 9.15 4.39 14.16
C LEU A 20 10.60 4.35 13.67
N GLN A 21 10.80 3.86 12.43
CA GLN A 21 12.11 3.71 11.83
C GLN A 21 12.16 4.34 10.44
N ILE A 22 13.22 5.10 10.17
CA ILE A 22 13.46 5.69 8.85
C ILE A 22 14.35 4.77 8.02
N ARG A 23 13.78 4.20 6.96
CA ARG A 23 14.50 3.32 6.02
C ARG A 23 15.04 4.13 4.85
N VAL A 24 16.20 4.74 5.05
CA VAL A 24 16.84 5.63 4.06
C VAL A 24 17.00 4.95 2.70
N GLY A 25 17.35 3.66 2.66
CA GLY A 25 17.45 2.88 1.41
C GLY A 25 16.12 2.82 0.64
N LEU A 26 15.02 2.47 1.32
CA LEU A 26 13.68 2.43 0.69
C LEU A 26 13.20 3.81 0.26
N ILE A 27 13.53 4.87 1.01
CA ILE A 27 13.24 6.24 0.60
C ILE A 27 14.01 6.57 -0.69
N MET A 28 15.28 6.19 -0.79
CA MET A 28 16.07 6.38 -2.02
C MET A 28 15.49 5.61 -3.22
N GLU A 29 15.09 4.36 -3.03
CA GLU A 29 14.45 3.56 -4.08
C GLU A 29 13.16 4.20 -4.58
N VAL A 30 12.33 4.64 -3.64
CA VAL A 30 11.08 5.35 -3.93
C VAL A 30 11.34 6.68 -4.64
N LEU A 31 12.36 7.44 -4.23
CA LEU A 31 12.77 8.67 -4.91
C LEU A 31 13.21 8.39 -6.35
N ALA A 32 14.02 7.36 -6.57
CA ALA A 32 14.51 6.97 -7.89
C ALA A 32 13.36 6.51 -8.80
N ALA A 33 12.45 5.68 -8.30
CA ALA A 33 11.29 5.23 -9.05
C ALA A 33 10.36 6.40 -9.44
N GLU A 34 10.14 7.35 -8.53
CA GLU A 34 9.34 8.54 -8.81
C GLU A 34 10.01 9.51 -9.77
N TYR A 35 11.32 9.66 -9.66
CA TYR A 35 12.11 10.44 -10.60
C TYR A 35 12.10 9.84 -12.01
N ALA A 36 12.33 8.53 -12.12
CA ALA A 36 12.27 7.79 -13.38
C ALA A 36 10.94 8.01 -14.09
N ARG A 37 9.83 7.85 -13.34
CA ARG A 37 8.48 8.03 -13.85
C ARG A 37 8.21 9.48 -14.25
N ALA A 38 8.67 10.47 -13.49
CA ALA A 38 8.45 11.88 -13.80
C ALA A 38 9.23 12.34 -15.04
N SER A 39 10.45 11.83 -15.21
CA SER A 39 11.36 12.19 -16.30
C SER A 39 11.25 11.28 -17.53
N GLY A 40 10.50 10.18 -17.45
CA GLY A 40 10.37 9.20 -18.53
C GLY A 40 11.65 8.38 -18.77
N LEU A 41 12.54 8.32 -17.78
CA LEU A 41 13.81 7.61 -17.83
C LEU A 41 13.64 6.13 -17.48
N SER A 42 14.59 5.29 -17.90
CA SER A 42 14.70 3.95 -17.35
C SER A 42 15.18 4.01 -15.88
N GLY A 43 15.04 2.91 -15.15
CA GLY A 43 15.39 2.86 -13.73
C GLY A 43 16.82 3.12 -13.37
N GLU A 44 17.71 2.52 -14.14
CA GLU A 44 19.14 2.59 -13.91
C GLU A 44 19.63 4.02 -14.19
N GLU A 45 19.18 4.61 -15.31
CA GLU A 45 19.46 6.00 -15.66
C GLU A 45 18.91 6.99 -14.63
N ALA A 46 17.70 6.74 -14.12
CA ALA A 46 17.08 7.60 -13.12
C ALA A 46 17.78 7.55 -11.76
N ALA A 47 18.35 6.40 -11.37
CA ALA A 47 19.07 6.29 -10.10
C ALA A 47 20.39 7.07 -10.11
N ASP A 48 21.13 7.01 -11.23
CA ASP A 48 22.36 7.77 -11.43
C ASP A 48 22.06 9.28 -11.52
N ASP A 49 21.02 9.65 -12.27
CA ASP A 49 20.63 11.06 -12.44
C ASP A 49 19.96 11.64 -11.17
N LEU A 50 19.32 10.82 -10.34
CA LEU A 50 18.82 11.25 -9.03
C LEU A 50 19.95 11.81 -8.15
N LEU A 51 21.16 11.25 -8.23
CA LEU A 51 22.32 11.73 -7.49
C LEU A 51 22.91 13.02 -8.07
N SER A 52 22.58 13.35 -9.33
CA SER A 52 22.99 14.56 -10.03
C SER A 52 22.10 15.77 -9.72
N LEU A 53 20.91 15.54 -9.12
CA LEU A 53 19.94 16.59 -8.82
C LEU A 53 20.50 17.70 -7.93
N SER A 54 20.08 18.93 -8.23
CA SER A 54 20.40 20.08 -7.37
C SER A 54 19.80 19.94 -5.97
N PRO A 55 20.40 20.60 -4.95
CA PRO A 55 19.86 20.66 -3.59
C PRO A 55 18.36 20.94 -3.48
N PHE A 56 17.85 21.87 -4.29
CA PHE A 56 16.46 22.28 -4.29
C PHE A 56 15.54 21.19 -4.86
N GLN A 57 15.93 20.56 -5.97
CA GLN A 57 15.16 19.49 -6.61
C GLN A 57 15.06 18.26 -5.70
N MET A 58 16.20 17.82 -5.14
CA MET A 58 16.26 16.70 -4.19
C MET A 58 15.37 16.97 -2.96
N LYS A 59 15.46 18.17 -2.37
CA LYS A 59 14.63 18.56 -1.22
C LYS A 59 13.14 18.53 -1.58
N SER A 60 12.77 19.07 -2.73
CA SER A 60 11.37 19.17 -3.19
C SER A 60 10.77 17.80 -3.48
N LEU A 61 11.50 16.94 -4.19
CA LEU A 61 11.08 15.56 -4.47
C LEU A 61 10.90 14.77 -3.17
N MET A 62 11.80 14.94 -2.20
CA MET A 62 11.69 14.25 -0.92
C MET A 62 10.53 14.76 -0.07
N TYR A 63 10.28 16.06 -0.03
CA TYR A 63 9.09 16.62 0.62
C TYR A 63 7.81 16.08 -0.01
N PHE A 64 7.76 16.01 -1.34
CA PHE A 64 6.60 15.50 -2.08
C PHE A 64 6.27 14.05 -1.72
N ILE A 65 7.26 13.16 -1.72
CA ILE A 65 7.07 11.75 -1.35
C ILE A 65 6.64 11.60 0.11
N LEU A 66 7.27 12.36 1.03
CA LEU A 66 6.98 12.26 2.47
C LEU A 66 5.64 12.89 2.86
N SER A 67 5.24 13.98 2.20
CA SER A 67 3.99 14.68 2.52
C SER A 67 2.75 13.98 1.98
N GLY A 68 2.90 13.16 0.93
CA GLY A 68 1.76 12.51 0.30
C GLY A 68 0.82 13.44 -0.46
N LYS A 69 1.23 14.69 -0.68
CA LYS A 69 0.55 15.59 -1.62
C LYS A 69 0.80 15.06 -3.03
N GLU A 70 -0.21 14.50 -3.67
CA GLU A 70 -0.07 13.88 -5.00
C GLU A 70 0.01 14.91 -6.13
N PHE A 71 0.56 14.51 -7.28
CA PHE A 71 0.56 15.33 -8.50
C PHE A 71 -0.88 15.46 -9.04
N GLY A 72 -1.69 16.38 -8.50
CA GLY A 72 -2.93 16.76 -9.18
C GLY A 72 -4.10 17.27 -8.35
N VAL A 73 -4.03 17.36 -7.02
CA VAL A 73 -5.22 17.78 -6.25
C VAL A 73 -5.17 19.23 -5.78
N GLU A 74 -4.03 19.78 -5.35
CA GLU A 74 -3.95 21.21 -5.02
C GLU A 74 -2.55 21.76 -5.33
N GLN A 75 -2.51 22.79 -6.18
CA GLN A 75 -1.33 23.48 -6.73
C GLN A 75 -0.62 22.74 -7.89
N GLU A 76 -0.72 23.34 -9.07
CA GLU A 76 0.19 23.13 -10.20
C GLU A 76 1.63 23.49 -9.78
N PHE A 77 2.29 22.64 -8.99
CA PHE A 77 3.74 22.69 -8.91
C PHE A 77 4.26 22.24 -10.26
N ASP A 78 4.80 23.19 -11.03
CA ASP A 78 5.31 22.93 -12.37
C ASP A 78 6.38 21.84 -12.29
N LYS A 79 6.07 20.66 -12.84
CA LYS A 79 6.97 19.51 -12.89
C LYS A 79 8.31 19.90 -13.51
N SER A 80 8.33 20.90 -14.39
CA SER A 80 9.56 21.46 -14.98
C SER A 80 10.52 22.01 -13.91
N VAL A 81 9.99 22.61 -12.84
CA VAL A 81 10.76 23.29 -11.79
C VAL A 81 11.32 22.28 -10.77
N VAL A 82 10.54 21.25 -10.41
CA VAL A 82 10.96 20.23 -9.43
C VAL A 82 11.89 19.19 -10.06
N PHE A 83 11.66 18.82 -11.33
CA PHE A 83 12.43 17.78 -12.01
C PHE A 83 13.47 18.34 -12.99
N GLY A 84 13.55 19.66 -13.18
CA GLY A 84 14.49 20.26 -14.15
C GLY A 84 14.21 19.85 -15.59
N ILE A 85 12.97 19.45 -15.92
CA ILE A 85 12.59 19.05 -17.26
C ILE A 85 12.49 20.33 -18.09
N GLU A 86 13.57 20.70 -18.80
CA GLU A 86 13.48 21.66 -19.89
C GLU A 86 12.43 21.15 -20.88
N ARG A 87 11.31 21.87 -20.99
CA ARG A 87 10.35 21.67 -22.08
C ARG A 87 11.04 22.09 -23.38
N LYS A 88 11.85 21.21 -23.98
CA LYS A 88 12.13 21.31 -25.41
C LYS A 88 10.82 21.04 -26.11
N GLY A 89 10.23 22.11 -26.59
CA GLY A 89 8.89 22.13 -27.15
C GLY A 89 8.71 21.22 -28.36
N SER A 90 7.44 21.07 -28.70
CA SER A 90 6.87 20.54 -29.93
C SER A 90 6.48 19.07 -29.95
N MET A 91 5.19 18.94 -30.24
CA MET A 91 4.40 17.78 -30.56
C MET A 91 4.75 17.30 -31.98
N GLN A 92 5.45 16.17 -32.15
CA GLN A 92 5.53 15.35 -33.38
C GLN A 92 6.49 14.19 -33.10
N ARG A 93 6.33 12.94 -33.54
CA ARG A 93 5.29 12.17 -34.20
C ARG A 93 5.89 10.76 -34.30
N VAL A 94 5.07 9.72 -34.12
CA VAL A 94 5.18 8.40 -34.78
C VAL A 94 6.24 7.40 -34.28
N ARG A 95 5.70 6.30 -33.74
CA ARG A 95 6.01 4.86 -33.92
C ARG A 95 7.43 4.44 -34.35
N THR A 96 7.77 3.24 -33.84
CA THR A 96 8.83 2.27 -34.21
C THR A 96 10.00 2.33 -33.22
N ALA A 97 10.17 1.40 -32.26
CA ALA A 97 10.41 -0.01 -32.49
C ALA A 97 9.84 -0.90 -31.35
N VAL A 98 8.76 -1.62 -31.65
CA VAL A 98 8.44 -2.89 -30.98
C VAL A 98 9.29 -3.96 -31.68
N LYS A 99 10.42 -4.33 -31.08
CA LYS A 99 11.04 -5.68 -31.07
C LYS A 99 12.54 -5.60 -30.74
N LYS A 100 12.93 -6.46 -29.79
CA LYS A 100 14.28 -6.90 -29.44
C LYS A 100 15.14 -5.97 -28.56
N VAL A 101 14.85 -5.96 -27.26
CA VAL A 101 15.85 -6.25 -26.19
C VAL A 101 15.11 -6.95 -25.03
N GLY A 102 14.38 -8.03 -25.35
CA GLY A 102 13.69 -8.86 -24.36
C GLY A 102 14.53 -10.03 -23.82
N GLU A 103 15.75 -10.22 -24.31
CA GLU A 103 16.55 -11.43 -24.07
C GLU A 103 18.04 -11.08 -24.06
N ALA A 104 18.54 -10.47 -22.98
CA ALA A 104 19.99 -10.37 -22.74
C ALA A 104 20.40 -10.07 -21.27
N LEU A 105 19.51 -10.18 -20.29
CA LEU A 105 19.89 -10.13 -18.86
C LEU A 105 19.13 -11.20 -18.04
N ALA A 106 18.98 -12.39 -18.65
CA ALA A 106 18.79 -13.61 -17.90
C ALA A 106 20.17 -14.12 -17.47
N HIS A 107 20.33 -14.35 -16.16
CA HIS A 107 21.49 -14.95 -15.49
C HIS A 107 22.65 -14.00 -15.11
N LYS A 108 22.51 -13.36 -13.94
CA LYS A 108 23.38 -13.62 -12.77
C LYS A 108 22.83 -12.96 -11.50
N ASN A 109 22.57 -13.81 -10.49
CA ASN A 109 22.24 -13.52 -9.09
C ASN A 109 20.88 -12.88 -8.76
N LEU A 110 19.85 -13.74 -8.64
CA LEU A 110 18.71 -13.49 -7.76
C LEU A 110 19.20 -13.35 -6.32
N LYS A 111 19.07 -12.15 -5.72
CA LYS A 111 18.33 -11.92 -4.46
C LYS A 111 17.80 -10.49 -4.47
N GLN A 112 16.49 -10.37 -4.75
CA GLN A 112 15.65 -9.17 -4.61
C GLN A 112 16.00 -7.97 -5.50
N GLN A 113 15.52 -7.98 -6.74
CA GLN A 113 15.15 -6.70 -7.36
C GLN A 113 14.06 -6.05 -6.47
N PRO A 114 14.14 -4.75 -6.17
CA PRO A 114 13.19 -4.11 -5.26
C PRO A 114 11.80 -4.13 -5.89
N VAL A 115 10.88 -4.84 -5.24
CA VAL A 115 9.48 -5.05 -5.65
C VAL A 115 8.80 -3.74 -6.06
N ILE A 116 9.10 -2.67 -5.32
CA ILE A 116 8.60 -1.30 -5.53
C ILE A 116 8.90 -0.78 -6.95
N PHE A 117 10.13 -0.98 -7.42
CA PHE A 117 10.59 -0.46 -8.69
C PHE A 117 9.83 -1.09 -9.87
N SER A 118 9.60 -2.40 -9.80
CA SER A 118 8.84 -3.13 -10.83
C SER A 118 7.36 -2.75 -10.88
N THR A 119 6.72 -2.51 -9.73
CA THR A 119 5.30 -2.14 -9.65
C THR A 119 5.06 -0.70 -10.11
N LEU A 120 5.92 0.24 -9.71
CA LEU A 120 5.77 1.66 -10.06
C LEU A 120 6.13 1.95 -11.53
N ASN A 121 7.08 1.22 -12.13
CA ASN A 121 7.44 1.41 -13.55
C ASN A 121 6.39 0.89 -14.54
N GLN A 122 5.55 -0.06 -14.14
CA GLN A 122 4.45 -0.52 -14.98
C GLN A 122 3.36 0.56 -15.18
N LEU A 123 3.41 1.64 -14.40
CA LEU A 123 2.57 2.83 -14.55
C LEU A 123 3.26 3.82 -15.50
N GLN A 124 3.27 3.52 -16.81
CA GLN A 124 3.80 4.47 -17.80
C GLN A 124 3.00 5.78 -17.81
N PRO A 125 3.64 6.97 -17.80
CA PRO A 125 2.95 8.24 -17.73
C PRO A 125 2.38 8.66 -19.10
N THR A 126 1.08 8.49 -19.30
CA THR A 126 0.23 9.27 -20.20
C THR A 126 -0.60 10.27 -19.38
N PHE A 127 -1.17 11.29 -20.03
CA PHE A 127 -2.02 12.30 -19.35
C PHE A 127 -3.25 11.66 -18.64
N GLU A 128 -3.73 10.51 -19.15
CA GLU A 128 -4.82 9.71 -18.56
C GLU A 128 -4.37 8.87 -17.33
N THR A 129 -3.06 8.55 -17.22
CA THR A 129 -2.46 7.82 -16.08
C THR A 129 -2.14 8.72 -14.88
N MET A 130 -2.44 10.02 -14.94
CA MET A 130 -2.39 10.86 -13.72
C MET A 130 -3.54 10.58 -12.77
N LYS A 131 -4.65 9.99 -13.23
CA LYS A 131 -5.77 9.54 -12.38
C LYS A 131 -5.75 8.03 -12.10
N THR A 132 -5.28 7.24 -13.07
CA THR A 132 -5.17 5.78 -12.97
C THR A 132 -3.83 5.40 -12.35
N GLY A 133 -3.81 4.59 -11.29
CA GLY A 133 -2.61 4.15 -10.58
C GLY A 133 -2.27 4.99 -9.35
N MET A 134 -3.05 6.02 -9.05
CA MET A 134 -2.80 6.99 -7.98
C MET A 134 -2.82 6.32 -6.60
N TRP A 135 -3.86 5.53 -6.32
CA TRP A 135 -4.01 4.85 -5.03
C TRP A 135 -3.08 3.67 -4.90
N LEU A 136 -2.85 2.92 -5.98
CA LEU A 136 -1.86 1.84 -5.98
C LEU A 136 -0.47 2.41 -5.66
N ARG A 137 -0.11 3.51 -6.32
CA ARG A 137 1.14 4.23 -6.05
C ARG A 137 1.21 4.68 -4.60
N ARG A 138 0.16 5.31 -4.07
CA ARG A 138 0.13 5.76 -2.68
C ARG A 138 0.35 4.61 -1.70
N ARG A 139 -0.30 3.46 -1.94
CA ARG A 139 -0.12 2.25 -1.13
C ARG A 139 1.31 1.68 -1.24
N CYS A 140 1.91 1.66 -2.42
CA CYS A 140 3.31 1.26 -2.56
C CYS A 140 4.25 2.19 -1.77
N LEU A 141 4.04 3.51 -1.85
CA LEU A 141 4.84 4.50 -1.12
C LEU A 141 4.68 4.31 0.40
N ASP A 142 3.45 4.30 0.90
CA ASP A 142 3.17 4.19 2.33
C ASP A 142 3.64 2.83 2.88
N GLY A 143 3.47 1.75 2.12
CA GLY A 143 3.94 0.40 2.46
C GLY A 143 5.46 0.29 2.55
N ALA A 144 6.17 0.94 1.61
CA ALA A 144 7.63 1.01 1.61
C ALA A 144 8.18 1.87 2.74
N LEU A 145 7.46 2.94 3.11
CA LEU A 145 7.85 3.87 4.17
C LEU A 145 7.38 3.44 5.57
N ASN A 146 6.82 2.24 5.72
CA ASN A 146 6.27 1.75 6.99
C ASN A 146 5.20 2.70 7.60
N ARG A 147 4.50 3.48 6.78
CA ARG A 147 3.49 4.42 7.26
C ARG A 147 2.24 3.68 7.70
N VAL A 148 1.70 4.08 8.84
CA VAL A 148 0.43 3.59 9.38
C VAL A 148 -0.41 4.77 9.89
N PRO A 149 -1.75 4.62 10.00
CA PRO A 149 -2.61 5.67 10.53
C PRO A 149 -2.29 6.04 12.00
N LYS A 150 -2.66 7.25 12.42
CA LYS A 150 -2.46 7.72 13.80
C LYS A 150 -3.09 6.79 14.83
N GLY A 151 -2.34 6.48 15.89
CA GLY A 151 -2.78 5.57 16.95
C GLY A 151 -2.93 4.12 16.52
N PHE A 152 -2.40 3.72 15.35
CA PHE A 152 -2.48 2.36 14.83
C PHE A 152 -2.02 1.31 15.86
N TYR A 153 -0.82 1.49 16.44
CA TYR A 153 -0.27 0.51 17.38
C TYR A 153 -1.16 0.34 18.62
N HIS A 154 -1.72 1.43 19.14
CA HIS A 154 -2.65 1.38 20.27
C HIS A 154 -3.90 0.57 19.91
N LYS A 155 -4.48 0.80 18.72
CA LYS A 155 -5.65 0.06 18.23
C LYS A 155 -5.38 -1.43 18.06
N VAL A 156 -4.22 -1.79 17.51
CA VAL A 156 -3.80 -3.20 17.36
C VAL A 156 -3.69 -3.88 18.72
N TRP A 157 -3.12 -3.20 19.72
CA TRP A 157 -3.03 -3.73 21.09
C TRP A 157 -4.41 -4.09 21.66
N HIS A 158 -5.41 -3.21 21.49
CA HIS A 158 -6.77 -3.46 21.99
C HIS A 158 -7.47 -4.63 21.29
N VAL A 159 -7.21 -4.84 19.99
CA VAL A 159 -7.75 -6.02 19.31
C VAL A 159 -7.08 -7.31 19.80
N LEU A 160 -5.77 -7.29 20.05
CA LEU A 160 -5.05 -8.45 20.59
C LEU A 160 -5.52 -8.81 22.01
N LEU A 161 -6.00 -7.84 22.80
CA LEU A 161 -6.59 -8.11 24.12
C LEU A 161 -7.89 -8.93 24.02
N LYS A 162 -8.60 -8.80 22.90
CA LYS A 162 -9.90 -9.43 22.63
C LYS A 162 -9.81 -10.60 21.64
N SER A 163 -8.60 -11.04 21.25
CA SER A 163 -8.39 -12.15 20.31
C SER A 163 -7.22 -13.05 20.68
N ARG A 164 -7.04 -14.19 20.00
CA ARG A 164 -5.83 -15.03 20.17
C ARG A 164 -4.61 -14.51 19.40
N GLY A 165 -4.83 -13.56 18.51
CA GLY A 165 -3.79 -13.00 17.68
C GLY A 165 -4.28 -12.53 16.32
N MET A 166 -3.35 -12.01 15.53
CA MET A 166 -3.55 -11.67 14.11
C MET A 166 -2.51 -12.36 13.26
N ALA A 167 -2.91 -12.88 12.09
CA ALA A 167 -2.02 -13.60 11.20
C ALA A 167 -2.22 -13.19 9.73
N VAL A 168 -1.16 -13.34 8.92
CA VAL A 168 -1.24 -13.35 7.46
C VAL A 168 -0.60 -14.65 6.99
N TYR A 169 -1.37 -15.75 6.99
CA TYR A 169 -0.88 -17.06 6.53
C TYR A 169 -0.91 -17.14 5.00
N PRO A 170 0.05 -17.83 4.32
CA PRO A 170 1.26 -18.50 4.82
C PRO A 170 2.51 -17.61 4.93
N TYR A 171 2.35 -16.28 4.98
CA TYR A 171 3.44 -15.31 4.80
C TYR A 171 4.28 -15.02 6.06
N GLY A 172 4.14 -15.82 7.12
CA GLY A 172 5.00 -15.75 8.32
C GLY A 172 4.76 -14.55 9.26
N PHE A 173 3.79 -13.69 8.96
CA PHE A 173 3.29 -12.65 9.87
C PHE A 173 2.41 -13.30 10.95
N PHE A 174 2.77 -13.09 12.21
CA PHE A 174 1.93 -13.50 13.34
C PHE A 174 2.15 -12.58 14.56
N LEU A 175 1.06 -11.99 15.04
CA LEU A 175 1.00 -11.25 16.30
C LEU A 175 0.22 -12.09 17.30
N GLU A 176 0.91 -12.55 18.34
CA GLU A 176 0.32 -13.34 19.42
C GLU A 176 -0.33 -12.43 20.48
N ASP A 177 -1.39 -12.92 21.13
CA ASP A 177 -2.09 -12.24 22.24
C ASP A 177 -1.18 -11.95 23.45
N ARG A 178 -0.21 -12.83 23.73
CA ARG A 178 0.80 -12.68 24.81
C ARG A 178 1.54 -11.34 24.79
N LEU A 179 1.68 -10.72 23.62
CA LEU A 179 2.29 -9.41 23.49
C LEU A 179 1.60 -8.33 24.35
N THR A 180 0.30 -8.49 24.62
CA THR A 180 -0.48 -7.58 25.47
C THR A 180 -0.26 -7.81 26.97
N GLN A 181 0.19 -9.00 27.37
CA GLN A 181 0.54 -9.32 28.76
C GLN A 181 1.94 -8.81 29.13
N GLU A 182 2.84 -8.77 28.14
CA GLU A 182 4.23 -8.36 28.31
C GLU A 182 4.48 -6.84 28.14
N ASN A 183 3.53 -6.11 27.55
CA ASN A 183 3.70 -4.69 27.22
C ASN A 183 2.38 -3.93 27.44
N THR A 184 2.46 -2.70 27.95
CA THR A 184 1.31 -1.80 28.11
C THR A 184 0.96 -1.07 26.80
N PRO A 185 -0.29 -0.60 26.62
CA PRO A 185 -0.69 0.11 25.41
C PRO A 185 0.12 1.40 25.23
N GLY A 186 0.67 1.59 24.04
CA GLY A 186 1.50 2.75 23.71
C GLY A 186 2.99 2.59 24.00
N GLU A 187 3.43 1.44 24.54
CA GLU A 187 4.86 1.15 24.66
C GLU A 187 5.55 1.00 23.31
N MET A 188 6.72 1.63 23.17
CA MET A 188 7.55 1.55 21.96
C MET A 188 7.94 0.11 21.63
N LYS A 189 8.19 -0.74 22.64
CA LYS A 189 8.57 -2.14 22.44
C LYS A 189 7.48 -2.93 21.71
N PHE A 190 6.21 -2.73 22.08
CA PHE A 190 5.08 -3.32 21.39
C PHE A 190 5.00 -2.82 19.94
N ALA A 191 5.12 -1.50 19.74
CA ALA A 191 5.04 -0.88 18.42
C ALA A 191 6.13 -1.40 17.46
N LEU A 192 7.36 -1.53 17.95
CA LEU A 192 8.48 -2.12 17.19
C LEU A 192 8.22 -3.59 16.83
N LYS A 193 7.58 -4.36 17.72
CA LYS A 193 7.24 -5.76 17.43
C LYS A 193 6.17 -5.88 16.34
N VAL A 194 5.14 -5.02 16.39
CA VAL A 194 4.13 -4.94 15.32
C VAL A 194 4.77 -4.54 14.00
N GLU A 195 5.69 -3.57 14.01
CA GLU A 195 6.40 -3.15 12.80
C GLU A 195 7.27 -4.30 12.23
N GLU A 196 8.00 -5.02 13.08
CA GLU A 196 8.81 -6.19 12.69
C GLU A 196 7.98 -7.24 11.95
N GLU A 197 6.79 -7.56 12.47
CA GLU A 197 5.88 -8.51 11.81
C GLU A 197 5.39 -7.94 10.47
N LEU A 198 4.92 -6.69 10.42
CA LEU A 198 4.48 -6.05 9.18
C LEU A 198 5.57 -6.00 8.10
N ASN A 199 6.84 -5.89 8.51
CA ASN A 199 7.99 -5.87 7.61
C ASN A 199 8.28 -7.24 6.94
N LYS A 200 7.68 -8.33 7.44
CA LYS A 200 7.75 -9.65 6.76
C LYS A 200 6.91 -9.67 5.47
N ILE A 201 5.97 -8.75 5.32
CA ILE A 201 5.15 -8.62 4.12
C ILE A 201 5.99 -7.97 3.01
N LEU A 202 6.30 -8.75 1.97
CA LEU A 202 7.21 -8.35 0.90
C LEU A 202 6.66 -7.25 -0.03
N PHE A 203 5.35 -7.28 -0.29
CA PHE A 203 4.69 -6.37 -1.23
C PHE A 203 4.11 -5.17 -0.48
N PRO A 204 4.59 -3.93 -0.74
CA PRO A 204 4.19 -2.76 0.03
C PRO A 204 2.71 -2.40 -0.16
N GLU A 205 2.16 -2.56 -1.36
CA GLU A 205 0.75 -2.34 -1.63
C GLU A 205 -0.16 -3.31 -0.84
N TYR A 206 0.27 -4.56 -0.71
CA TYR A 206 -0.45 -5.56 0.08
C TYR A 206 -0.32 -5.29 1.58
N ARG A 207 0.87 -4.88 2.05
CA ARG A 207 1.06 -4.45 3.42
C ARG A 207 0.07 -3.34 3.80
N GLN A 208 -0.15 -2.35 2.92
CA GLN A 208 -1.11 -1.29 3.20
C GLN A 208 -2.55 -1.81 3.27
N LEU A 209 -2.96 -2.75 2.42
CA LEU A 209 -4.28 -3.40 2.58
C LEU A 209 -4.40 -4.17 3.91
N VAL A 210 -3.32 -4.79 4.38
CA VAL A 210 -3.31 -5.45 5.70
C VAL A 210 -3.43 -4.42 6.82
N VAL A 211 -2.72 -3.28 6.75
CA VAL A 211 -2.85 -2.17 7.71
C VAL A 211 -4.28 -1.62 7.72
N GLU A 212 -4.87 -1.38 6.55
CA GLU A 212 -6.27 -0.96 6.39
C GLU A 212 -7.22 -1.99 7.04
N ALA A 213 -7.02 -3.29 6.79
CA ALA A 213 -7.82 -4.36 7.39
C ALA A 213 -7.71 -4.38 8.92
N MET A 214 -6.49 -4.25 9.48
CA MET A 214 -6.28 -4.18 10.93
C MET A 214 -7.01 -2.99 11.56
N ILE A 215 -7.06 -1.84 10.88
CA ILE A 215 -7.82 -0.67 11.33
C ILE A 215 -9.33 -0.94 11.31
N ILE A 216 -9.86 -1.52 10.23
CA ILE A 216 -11.28 -1.87 10.13
C ILE A 216 -11.68 -2.86 11.24
N VAL A 217 -10.86 -3.88 11.47
CA VAL A 217 -11.05 -4.84 12.57
C VAL A 217 -11.04 -4.11 13.91
N SER A 218 -10.10 -3.18 14.14
CA SER A 218 -10.06 -2.42 15.40
C SER A 218 -11.31 -1.59 15.64
N GLN A 219 -11.84 -0.95 14.59
CA GLN A 219 -13.08 -0.19 14.69
C GLN A 219 -14.25 -1.10 15.05
N LEU A 220 -14.35 -2.29 14.46
CA LEU A 220 -15.40 -3.24 14.81
C LEU A 220 -15.34 -3.66 16.29
N PHE A 221 -14.13 -3.87 16.82
CA PHE A 221 -13.91 -4.28 18.21
C PHE A 221 -14.11 -3.13 19.22
N GLU A 222 -13.94 -1.88 18.80
CA GLU A 222 -14.22 -0.68 19.59
C GLU A 222 -15.73 -0.43 19.75
N HIS A 223 -16.56 -0.83 18.78
CA HIS A 223 -18.02 -0.62 18.85
C HIS A 223 -18.75 -1.68 19.71
N HIS A 224 -18.07 -2.77 20.08
CA HIS A 224 -18.65 -3.87 20.85
C HIS A 224 -17.74 -4.20 22.05
N ASP A 225 -18.00 -3.57 23.20
CA ASP A 225 -17.16 -3.70 24.39
C ASP A 225 -17.05 -5.14 24.90
N ASP A 226 -18.15 -5.88 24.89
CA ASP A 226 -18.22 -7.26 25.37
C ASP A 226 -17.71 -8.30 24.36
N PHE A 227 -17.53 -7.91 23.09
CA PHE A 227 -17.17 -8.85 22.03
C PHE A 227 -15.75 -9.40 22.23
N ARG A 228 -15.62 -10.72 22.28
CA ARG A 228 -14.35 -11.44 22.27
C ARG A 228 -14.29 -12.45 21.13
N PHE A 229 -13.19 -12.44 20.40
CA PHE A 229 -12.95 -13.35 19.30
C PHE A 229 -11.96 -14.44 19.73
N ASN A 230 -12.46 -15.61 20.12
CA ASN A 230 -11.63 -16.68 20.71
C ASN A 230 -10.74 -17.45 19.71
N ASP A 231 -10.33 -16.82 18.61
CA ASP A 231 -9.47 -17.41 17.58
C ASP A 231 -8.49 -16.35 17.02
N VAL A 232 -7.63 -16.77 16.08
CA VAL A 232 -6.67 -15.93 15.37
C VAL A 232 -7.34 -15.26 14.18
N ILE A 233 -7.21 -13.94 14.11
CA ILE A 233 -7.77 -13.15 13.01
C ILE A 233 -6.88 -13.30 11.78
N GLN A 234 -7.36 -14.06 10.79
CA GLN A 234 -6.69 -14.27 9.49
C GLN A 234 -6.91 -13.07 8.56
N LEU A 235 -5.98 -12.10 8.60
CA LEU A 235 -6.05 -10.85 7.84
C LEU A 235 -6.00 -11.08 6.33
N ASN A 236 -5.26 -12.09 5.85
CA ASN A 236 -5.24 -12.46 4.43
C ASN A 236 -6.63 -12.93 3.93
N THR A 237 -7.40 -13.61 4.77
CA THR A 237 -8.77 -14.03 4.44
C THR A 237 -9.68 -12.82 4.29
N ILE A 238 -9.56 -11.83 5.18
CA ILE A 238 -10.32 -10.58 5.08
C ILE A 238 -10.00 -9.86 3.76
N VAL A 239 -8.71 -9.67 3.46
CA VAL A 239 -8.28 -8.98 2.23
C VAL A 239 -8.70 -9.74 0.97
N SER A 240 -8.57 -11.07 0.96
CA SER A 240 -9.01 -11.92 -0.16
C SER A 240 -10.51 -11.84 -0.39
N ASN A 241 -11.31 -11.94 0.68
CA ASN A 241 -12.78 -11.86 0.59
C ASN A 241 -13.22 -10.46 0.15
N ALA A 242 -12.59 -9.40 0.65
CA ALA A 242 -12.85 -8.04 0.20
C ALA A 242 -12.58 -7.86 -1.30
N ASN A 243 -11.48 -8.42 -1.80
CA ASN A 243 -11.18 -8.43 -3.22
C ASN A 243 -12.21 -9.24 -4.02
N GLN A 244 -12.73 -10.36 -3.51
CA GLN A 244 -13.80 -11.11 -4.17
C GLN A 244 -15.09 -10.29 -4.26
N LEU A 245 -15.53 -9.66 -3.16
CA LEU A 245 -16.70 -8.78 -3.14
C LEU A 245 -16.55 -7.63 -4.15
N PHE A 246 -15.36 -7.03 -4.22
CA PHE A 246 -15.04 -6.03 -5.22
C PHE A 246 -15.19 -6.56 -6.65
N LEU A 247 -14.60 -7.73 -6.95
CA LEU A 247 -14.68 -8.34 -8.28
C LEU A 247 -16.11 -8.70 -8.68
N GLU A 248 -16.94 -9.16 -7.74
CA GLU A 248 -18.36 -9.42 -7.97
C GLU A 248 -19.12 -8.13 -8.32
N LYS A 249 -18.90 -7.05 -7.56
CA LYS A 249 -19.53 -5.74 -7.87
C LYS A 249 -19.06 -5.21 -9.23
N GLN A 250 -17.77 -5.30 -9.52
CA GLN A 250 -17.19 -4.91 -10.81
C GLN A 250 -17.77 -5.73 -11.97
N LYS A 251 -18.08 -7.02 -11.75
CA LYS A 251 -18.75 -7.86 -12.76
C LYS A 251 -20.14 -7.34 -13.09
N ASN A 252 -20.92 -7.05 -12.07
CA ASN A 252 -22.33 -6.68 -12.21
C ASN A 252 -22.49 -5.29 -12.83
N GLU A 253 -21.54 -4.39 -12.54
CA GLU A 253 -21.58 -3.00 -13.00
C GLU A 253 -20.68 -2.74 -14.22
N ASN A 254 -20.07 -3.79 -14.77
CA ASN A 254 -19.15 -3.70 -15.91
C ASN A 254 -18.00 -2.69 -15.68
N GLY A 255 -17.41 -2.74 -14.50
CA GLY A 255 -16.31 -1.86 -14.08
C GLY A 255 -14.93 -2.28 -14.61
N ASP A 256 -13.90 -1.52 -14.27
CA ASP A 256 -12.54 -1.66 -14.82
C ASP A 256 -11.91 -3.04 -14.57
N ALA A 257 -12.26 -3.73 -13.49
CA ALA A 257 -11.72 -5.07 -13.23
C ALA A 257 -12.16 -6.11 -14.27
N THR A 258 -13.19 -5.82 -15.08
CA THR A 258 -13.58 -6.64 -16.25
C THR A 258 -12.53 -6.68 -17.34
N LEU A 259 -11.63 -5.69 -17.38
CA LEU A 259 -10.51 -5.62 -18.32
C LEU A 259 -9.44 -6.67 -18.02
N CYS A 260 -9.42 -7.26 -16.81
CA CYS A 260 -8.38 -8.21 -16.42
C CYS A 260 -8.89 -9.45 -15.67
N CYS A 261 -9.42 -9.28 -14.45
CA CYS A 261 -9.75 -10.36 -13.53
C CYS A 261 -11.18 -10.89 -13.71
N VAL A 262 -12.06 -10.09 -14.30
CA VAL A 262 -13.49 -10.40 -14.49
C VAL A 262 -13.85 -10.53 -15.98
N ALA A 263 -12.91 -11.01 -16.80
CA ALA A 263 -13.14 -11.19 -18.24
C ALA A 263 -14.20 -12.27 -18.51
N LYS A 264 -14.99 -12.10 -19.60
CA LYS A 264 -16.22 -12.85 -19.93
C LYS A 264 -16.13 -14.39 -20.00
N ASN A 265 -14.95 -15.01 -19.85
CA ASN A 265 -14.76 -16.48 -19.90
C ASN A 265 -13.71 -17.01 -18.90
N ARG A 266 -13.39 -16.30 -17.81
CA ARG A 266 -12.46 -16.81 -16.76
C ARG A 266 -13.19 -17.09 -15.44
N PRO A 267 -12.85 -18.19 -14.74
CA PRO A 267 -13.25 -18.34 -13.35
C PRO A 267 -12.64 -17.21 -12.51
N THR A 268 -13.43 -16.64 -11.61
CA THR A 268 -13.10 -15.49 -10.73
C THR A 268 -11.94 -15.74 -9.76
N THR A 269 -11.34 -16.94 -9.80
CA THR A 269 -10.26 -17.38 -8.91
C THR A 269 -8.86 -17.13 -9.47
N ASN A 270 -8.69 -16.82 -10.76
CA ASN A 270 -7.38 -16.61 -11.38
C ASN A 270 -7.06 -15.12 -11.60
N VAL A 271 -6.62 -14.46 -10.52
CA VAL A 271 -6.16 -13.05 -10.51
C VAL A 271 -4.78 -12.86 -11.17
N SER A 272 -4.11 -13.96 -11.54
CA SER A 272 -2.78 -13.98 -12.17
C SER A 272 -2.67 -13.21 -13.50
N ALA A 273 -3.80 -12.87 -14.13
CA ALA A 273 -3.84 -12.17 -15.41
C ALA A 273 -3.45 -10.68 -15.34
N CYS A 274 -3.58 -10.01 -14.19
CA CYS A 274 -3.42 -8.56 -14.10
C CYS A 274 -2.08 -8.10 -13.48
N GLY A 275 -1.10 -9.00 -13.36
CA GLY A 275 0.21 -8.68 -12.76
C GLY A 275 0.12 -8.33 -11.28
N ALA A 276 -0.86 -8.91 -10.57
CA ALA A 276 -1.22 -8.57 -9.21
C ALA A 276 -0.46 -9.36 -8.15
N SER A 277 0.10 -8.65 -7.16
CA SER A 277 0.72 -9.23 -5.97
C SER A 277 -0.31 -9.93 -5.08
N ASN A 278 0.05 -11.08 -4.50
CA ASN A 278 -0.79 -11.83 -3.55
C ASN A 278 -2.22 -12.17 -4.01
N GLN A 279 -2.43 -12.35 -5.33
CA GLN A 279 -3.73 -12.72 -5.90
C GLN A 279 -4.85 -11.69 -5.65
N ILE A 280 -4.49 -10.41 -5.45
CA ILE A 280 -5.44 -9.31 -5.27
C ILE A 280 -5.47 -8.44 -6.52
N CYS A 281 -6.65 -8.13 -7.07
CA CYS A 281 -6.78 -7.41 -8.32
C CYS A 281 -6.04 -6.06 -8.31
N ARG A 282 -5.35 -5.72 -9.40
CA ARG A 282 -4.64 -4.44 -9.55
C ARG A 282 -5.58 -3.25 -9.38
N TYR A 283 -6.81 -3.34 -9.88
CA TYR A 283 -7.82 -2.28 -9.70
C TYR A 283 -8.33 -2.18 -8.27
N PHE A 284 -8.26 -3.25 -7.48
CA PHE A 284 -8.56 -3.16 -6.04
C PHE A 284 -7.45 -2.41 -5.31
N TYR A 285 -6.18 -2.72 -5.62
CA TYR A 285 -5.04 -1.92 -5.13
C TYR A 285 -5.08 -0.47 -5.59
N ASP A 286 -5.76 -0.15 -6.68
CA ASP A 286 -5.89 1.21 -7.19
C ASP A 286 -7.25 1.87 -6.87
N SER A 287 -8.09 1.21 -6.07
CA SER A 287 -9.34 1.79 -5.62
C SER A 287 -9.08 2.76 -4.46
N ALA A 288 -9.83 3.86 -4.40
CA ALA A 288 -9.76 4.79 -3.28
C ALA A 288 -9.98 4.07 -1.93
N PRO A 289 -9.40 4.51 -0.81
CA PRO A 289 -9.70 3.92 0.48
C PRO A 289 -11.17 4.09 0.86
N SER A 290 -11.71 5.30 0.68
CA SER A 290 -13.08 5.66 1.06
C SER A 290 -14.02 5.75 -0.14
N GLY A 291 -15.32 5.85 0.16
CA GLY A 291 -16.40 5.94 -0.83
C GLY A 291 -17.12 4.60 -1.05
N GLU A 292 -18.21 4.63 -1.79
CA GLU A 292 -19.07 3.46 -2.02
C GLU A 292 -18.32 2.29 -2.67
N TYR A 293 -17.34 2.61 -3.50
CA TYR A 293 -16.48 1.65 -4.21
C TYR A 293 -15.07 1.58 -3.62
N GLY A 294 -14.85 2.17 -2.44
CA GLY A 294 -13.54 2.21 -1.81
C GLY A 294 -13.15 0.89 -1.14
N THR A 295 -11.84 0.66 -0.98
CA THR A 295 -11.31 -0.57 -0.37
C THR A 295 -11.81 -0.79 1.05
N LEU A 296 -11.94 0.27 1.85
CA LEU A 296 -12.41 0.18 3.24
C LEU A 296 -13.84 -0.34 3.33
N THR A 297 -14.69 -0.04 2.34
CA THR A 297 -16.07 -0.54 2.28
C THR A 297 -16.08 -2.07 2.14
N TYR A 298 -15.29 -2.62 1.22
CA TYR A 298 -15.21 -4.07 1.03
C TYR A 298 -14.48 -4.76 2.18
N LEU A 299 -13.45 -4.13 2.76
CA LEU A 299 -12.77 -4.64 3.95
C LEU A 299 -13.74 -4.71 5.13
N ALA A 300 -14.56 -3.68 5.35
CA ALA A 300 -15.58 -3.68 6.40
C ALA A 300 -16.60 -4.79 6.20
N GLN A 301 -17.09 -4.98 4.96
CA GLN A 301 -18.00 -6.08 4.63
C GLN A 301 -17.37 -7.45 4.88
N ALA A 302 -16.13 -7.66 4.44
CA ALA A 302 -15.41 -8.92 4.63
C ALA A 302 -15.11 -9.21 6.11
N SER A 303 -14.70 -8.19 6.87
CA SER A 303 -14.53 -8.28 8.32
C SER A 303 -15.84 -8.65 8.99
N PHE A 304 -16.94 -7.96 8.67
CA PHE A 304 -18.26 -8.27 9.23
C PHE A 304 -18.67 -9.71 8.92
N GLN A 305 -18.50 -10.18 7.68
CA GLN A 305 -18.80 -11.58 7.32
C GLN A 305 -17.98 -12.60 8.13
N MET A 306 -16.72 -12.28 8.44
CA MET A 306 -15.87 -13.14 9.27
C MET A 306 -16.36 -13.22 10.72
N PHE A 307 -16.66 -12.08 11.34
CA PHE A 307 -17.00 -12.02 12.76
C PHE A 307 -18.47 -12.31 13.05
N TYR A 308 -19.38 -11.96 12.15
CA TYR A 308 -20.82 -12.14 12.33
C TYR A 308 -21.21 -13.61 12.57
N ARG A 309 -20.56 -14.54 11.86
CA ARG A 309 -20.77 -15.98 12.07
C ARG A 309 -20.41 -16.40 13.50
N HIS A 310 -19.30 -15.89 14.02
CA HIS A 310 -18.90 -16.16 15.41
C HIS A 310 -19.80 -15.47 16.43
N MET A 311 -20.26 -14.24 16.17
CA MET A 311 -21.20 -13.53 17.05
C MET A 311 -22.54 -14.28 17.19
N GLN A 312 -23.00 -14.98 16.14
CA GLN A 312 -24.20 -15.82 16.20
C GLN A 312 -23.98 -17.07 17.05
N ASP A 313 -22.83 -17.73 16.91
CA ASP A 313 -22.49 -18.94 17.68
C ASP A 313 -22.25 -18.63 19.18
N SER A 314 -21.81 -17.41 19.51
CA SER A 314 -21.58 -16.94 20.89
C SER A 314 -22.86 -16.61 21.68
N ASN A 315 -24.04 -16.63 21.06
CA ASN A 315 -25.31 -16.22 21.69
C ASN A 315 -25.31 -14.75 22.22
N GLU A 316 -24.41 -13.90 21.70
CA GLU A 316 -24.25 -12.50 22.11
C GLU A 316 -25.30 -11.56 21.47
N PHE A 317 -26.18 -12.08 20.61
CA PHE A 317 -27.39 -11.39 20.16
C PHE A 317 -28.66 -12.01 20.76
N CYS A 318 -28.87 -11.77 22.05
CA CYS A 318 -30.22 -11.82 22.65
C CYS A 318 -30.35 -10.76 23.73
N LYS A 319 -30.52 -9.50 23.31
CA LYS A 319 -31.40 -8.47 23.91
C LYS A 319 -31.16 -7.12 23.21
N VAL A 320 -31.90 -6.90 22.12
CA VAL A 320 -32.34 -5.54 21.78
C VAL A 320 -33.83 -5.53 22.09
N THR A 321 -34.17 -5.00 23.27
CA THR A 321 -35.50 -4.46 23.59
C THR A 321 -35.47 -2.97 23.43
#